data_AF-A0A533U9V2-F1
#
_entry.id   AF-A0A533U9V2-F1
#
_cell.length_a   1.000
_cell.length_b   1.000
_cell.length_c   1.000
_cell.angle_alpha   90.00
_cell.angle_beta   90.00
_cell.angle_gamma   90.00
#
_symmetry.space_group_name_H-M   'P 1'
#
loop_
_entity.id
_entity.type
_entity.pdbx_description
1 polymer ?
#
loop_
_entity_poly.entity_id
_entity_poly.type
_entity_poly.pdbx_seq_one_letter_code
_entity_poly.pdbx_strand_id
1 'polypeptide(L)'
;MSPKFGFFKRKTSNHSAKKSDNDRQSVTDKELLEIIENEKKALEKDLSNDLKPIRNSVLDCLNNLKKNADELEGQEIKVENPQFEPLINNSKNILISSIKKESFIESSEIKNYEDAIKFKNNLELLVNRFGQVGDSHNRILNEFMRKQISKLKNEFDNLSSLLKKVSKLISTKGSQIDKCVACKQDLIIFKEKLNERKIKQNRLSELMDERQTIDKNIETGGKEYEDFQKSEEFLNTSNILDKINDKKNEISIFEKNMINRVSSLSRPITKFSYLAPKETQARLDTILNDPLEIFNDSSQYLQLFNELKKQIIEKSIQIKDPEKTIHQVDEIIKSLPSLSSNLKNLNEQIVQLESSVNAKNMKHLDDLKNKTNMYEKYRSENFSNIEATKNFIDEIDSASKMLKKKIDDSVLEITKTNYSILLS
;
A
#
# COMPACT_ATOMS: atom_id res chain seq x y z
N MET A 1 23.82 -71.34 38.41
CA MET A 1 25.19 -71.66 38.84
C MET A 1 26.18 -70.85 38.02
N SER A 2 27.16 -70.27 38.71
CA SER A 2 28.40 -69.65 38.22
C SER A 2 28.35 -68.48 37.21
N PRO A 3 28.71 -67.27 37.67
CA PRO A 3 29.21 -66.16 36.87
C PRO A 3 30.76 -66.12 36.83
N LYS A 4 31.26 -65.13 36.07
CA LYS A 4 32.62 -64.50 36.06
C LYS A 4 33.59 -65.04 35.01
N PHE A 5 34.00 -64.15 34.10
CA PHE A 5 35.29 -63.46 34.15
C PHE A 5 35.25 -62.22 33.26
N GLY A 6 35.37 -61.04 33.89
CA GLY A 6 35.91 -59.87 33.20
C GLY A 6 37.39 -59.74 33.57
N PHE A 7 38.21 -59.23 32.64
CA PHE A 7 39.15 -58.13 32.92
C PHE A 7 39.96 -57.71 31.67
N PHE A 8 39.84 -56.41 31.38
CA PHE A 8 40.84 -55.45 30.89
C PHE A 8 41.17 -55.24 29.39
N LYS A 9 41.20 -53.91 29.08
CA LYS A 9 41.98 -53.13 28.09
C LYS A 9 41.35 -53.06 26.68
N ARG A 10 41.08 -51.89 26.07
CA ARG A 10 41.79 -50.58 26.03
C ARG A 10 40.87 -49.45 25.51
N LYS A 11 41.12 -48.19 25.93
CA LYS A 11 40.67 -46.97 25.23
C LYS A 11 41.60 -46.72 24.02
N THR A 12 41.05 -46.64 22.82
CA THR A 12 41.54 -45.90 21.63
C THR A 12 40.34 -45.72 20.71
N SER A 13 39.83 -44.50 20.54
CA SER A 13 40.21 -43.54 19.49
C SER A 13 39.41 -43.73 18.20
N ASN A 14 38.77 -42.64 17.78
CA ASN A 14 38.31 -42.32 16.43
C ASN A 14 37.28 -43.25 15.79
N HIS A 15 36.00 -42.90 15.98
CA HIS A 15 35.05 -42.98 14.88
C HIS A 15 34.52 -41.59 14.57
N SER A 16 35.04 -41.05 13.47
CA SER A 16 34.41 -40.06 12.62
C SER A 16 33.00 -40.55 12.26
N ALA A 17 32.00 -40.08 13.00
CA ALA A 17 30.64 -40.15 12.53
C ALA A 17 30.54 -39.21 11.31
N LYS A 18 30.44 -39.80 10.12
CA LYS A 18 29.90 -39.10 8.94
C LYS A 18 28.53 -38.56 9.35
N LYS A 19 28.43 -37.25 9.58
CA LYS A 19 27.13 -36.57 9.69
C LYS A 19 26.43 -36.77 8.36
N SER A 20 25.24 -37.35 8.40
CA SER A 20 24.37 -37.42 7.23
C SER A 20 24.05 -36.00 6.76
N ASP A 21 24.11 -35.77 5.44
CA ASP A 21 23.78 -34.50 4.76
C ASP A 21 22.32 -34.00 4.97
N ASN A 22 21.54 -34.62 5.86
CA ASN A 22 20.10 -34.36 6.04
C ASN A 22 19.67 -33.96 7.46
N ASP A 23 20.58 -33.80 8.42
CA ASP A 23 20.18 -33.33 9.76
C ASP A 23 20.07 -31.80 9.78
N ARG A 24 18.85 -31.29 9.53
CA ARG A 24 18.53 -29.86 9.56
C ARG A 24 18.43 -29.40 11.02
N GLN A 25 19.33 -28.51 11.44
CA GLN A 25 19.36 -27.98 12.80
C GLN A 25 18.45 -26.77 12.93
N SER A 26 17.43 -26.88 13.78
CA SER A 26 16.52 -25.78 14.11
C SER A 26 17.16 -24.82 15.11
N VAL A 27 17.18 -23.53 14.78
CA VAL A 27 17.78 -22.46 15.61
C VAL A 27 16.86 -21.26 15.69
N THR A 28 16.98 -20.49 16.76
CA THR A 28 16.33 -19.17 16.91
C THR A 28 17.03 -18.11 16.06
N ASP A 29 16.37 -16.97 15.86
CA ASP A 29 16.95 -15.80 15.17
C ASP A 29 18.24 -15.31 15.85
N LYS A 30 18.26 -15.28 17.19
CA LYS A 30 19.42 -14.88 18.00
C LYS A 30 20.58 -15.85 17.87
N GLU A 31 20.31 -17.15 17.97
CA GLU A 31 21.34 -18.19 17.81
C GLU A 31 21.94 -18.14 16.39
N LEU A 32 21.10 -17.94 15.36
CA LEU A 32 21.59 -17.85 13.99
C LEU A 32 22.47 -16.62 13.76
N LEU A 33 22.10 -15.46 14.34
CA LEU A 33 22.95 -14.26 14.32
C LEU A 33 24.30 -14.52 14.98
N GLU A 34 24.31 -15.21 16.11
CA GLU A 34 25.55 -15.55 16.83
C GLU A 34 26.42 -16.51 16.00
N ILE A 35 25.83 -17.51 15.35
CA ILE A 35 26.53 -18.43 14.44
C ILE A 35 27.18 -17.66 13.30
N ILE A 36 26.46 -16.77 12.62
CA ILE A 36 26.98 -15.97 11.49
C ILE A 36 28.14 -15.07 11.96
N GLU A 37 28.00 -14.43 13.12
CA GLU A 37 29.03 -13.55 13.67
C GLU A 37 30.29 -14.33 14.10
N ASN A 38 30.11 -15.52 14.67
CA ASN A 38 31.23 -16.39 15.04
C ASN A 38 31.98 -16.91 13.82
N GLU A 39 31.26 -17.30 12.76
CA GLU A 39 31.88 -17.71 11.50
C GLU A 39 32.65 -16.55 10.84
N LYS A 40 32.08 -15.34 10.85
CA LYS A 40 32.78 -14.14 10.38
C LYS A 40 34.09 -13.91 11.16
N LYS A 41 34.04 -13.98 12.50
CA LYS A 41 35.24 -13.82 13.34
C LYS A 41 36.28 -14.92 13.08
N ALA A 42 35.84 -16.15 12.84
CA ALA A 42 36.73 -17.25 12.47
C ALA A 42 37.44 -16.95 11.14
N LEU A 43 36.70 -16.49 10.12
CA LEU A 43 37.26 -16.09 8.83
C LEU A 43 38.25 -14.92 8.94
N GLU A 44 37.96 -13.91 9.76
CA GLU A 44 38.86 -12.77 10.01
C GLU A 44 40.15 -13.21 10.73
N LYS A 45 40.03 -14.15 11.68
CA LYS A 45 41.18 -14.72 12.38
C LYS A 45 42.04 -15.57 11.45
N ASP A 46 41.43 -16.40 10.62
CA ASP A 46 42.12 -17.19 9.61
C ASP A 46 42.86 -16.30 8.61
N LEU A 47 42.19 -15.27 8.08
CA LEU A 47 42.80 -14.27 7.21
C LEU A 47 44.03 -13.61 7.85
N SER A 48 43.91 -13.23 9.12
CA SER A 48 45.01 -12.62 9.88
C SER A 48 46.19 -13.59 10.06
N ASN A 49 45.92 -14.85 10.36
CA ASN A 49 46.94 -15.90 10.47
C ASN A 49 47.64 -16.17 9.13
N ASP A 50 46.89 -16.21 8.04
CA ASP A 50 47.39 -16.44 6.69
C ASP A 50 48.24 -15.28 6.17
N LEU A 51 47.87 -14.04 6.51
CA LEU A 51 48.62 -12.83 6.13
C LEU A 51 49.87 -12.59 6.99
N LYS A 52 49.91 -13.11 8.22
CA LYS A 52 51.06 -12.95 9.14
C LYS A 52 52.41 -13.36 8.53
N PRO A 53 52.58 -14.56 7.93
CA PRO A 53 53.85 -14.92 7.31
C PRO A 53 54.19 -14.03 6.11
N ILE A 54 53.18 -13.62 5.32
CA ILE A 54 53.38 -12.74 4.17
C ILE A 54 53.84 -11.36 4.63
N ARG A 55 53.24 -10.80 5.68
CA ARG A 55 53.66 -9.55 6.32
C ARG A 55 55.11 -9.62 6.78
N ASN A 56 55.50 -10.71 7.44
CA ASN A 56 56.90 -10.89 7.85
C ASN A 56 57.85 -10.92 6.64
N SER A 57 57.49 -11.66 5.57
CA SER A 57 58.29 -11.67 4.33
C SER A 57 58.37 -10.30 3.65
N VAL A 58 57.30 -9.49 3.71
CA VAL A 58 57.34 -8.10 3.22
C VAL A 58 58.33 -7.28 4.05
N LEU A 59 58.26 -7.34 5.38
CA LEU A 59 59.18 -6.62 6.26
C LEU A 59 60.64 -7.04 6.04
N ASP A 60 60.90 -8.33 5.87
CA ASP A 60 62.24 -8.85 5.54
C ASP A 60 62.74 -8.31 4.20
N CYS A 61 61.87 -8.28 3.19
CA CYS A 61 62.18 -7.74 1.87
C CYS A 61 62.51 -6.23 1.92
N LEU A 62 61.74 -5.44 2.70
CA LEU A 62 62.03 -4.02 2.93
C LEU A 62 63.36 -3.80 3.66
N ASN A 63 63.67 -4.64 4.65
CA ASN A 63 64.95 -4.60 5.35
C ASN A 63 66.12 -4.92 4.41
N ASN A 64 65.97 -5.92 3.54
CA ASN A 64 66.97 -6.25 2.52
C ASN A 64 67.14 -5.15 1.49
N LEU A 65 66.04 -4.52 1.03
CA LEU A 65 66.09 -3.36 0.15
C LEU A 65 66.88 -2.21 0.77
N LYS A 66 66.64 -1.91 2.04
CA LYS A 66 67.39 -0.87 2.76
C LYS A 66 68.88 -1.20 2.84
N LYS A 67 69.24 -2.44 3.22
CA LYS A 67 70.65 -2.90 3.24
C LYS A 67 71.31 -2.81 1.85
N ASN A 68 70.62 -3.26 0.81
CA ASN A 68 71.12 -3.19 -0.57
C ASN A 68 71.27 -1.74 -1.05
N ALA A 69 70.40 -0.82 -0.61
CA ALA A 69 70.54 0.60 -0.89
C ALA A 69 71.74 1.24 -0.16
N ASP A 70 72.00 0.83 1.09
CA ASP A 70 73.20 1.25 1.84
C ASP A 70 74.49 0.70 1.21
N GLU A 71 74.49 -0.56 0.74
CA GLU A 71 75.60 -1.14 -0.05
C GLU A 71 75.83 -0.36 -1.35
N LEU A 72 74.75 0.00 -2.04
CA LEU A 72 74.82 0.76 -3.29
C LEU A 72 75.41 2.15 -3.04
N GLU A 73 75.03 2.81 -1.94
CA GLU A 73 75.53 4.12 -1.54
C GLU A 73 77.06 4.15 -1.41
N GLY A 74 77.64 3.15 -0.74
CA GLY A 74 79.09 3.04 -0.52
C GLY A 74 79.92 2.60 -1.73
N GLN A 75 79.29 2.25 -2.85
CA GLN A 75 80.00 1.79 -4.05
C GLN A 75 80.47 2.97 -4.93
N GLU A 76 81.78 3.10 -5.14
CA GLU A 76 82.35 4.01 -6.13
C GLU A 76 82.13 3.51 -7.56
N ILE A 77 81.76 4.41 -8.46
CA ILE A 77 81.46 4.10 -9.86
C ILE A 77 82.66 4.50 -10.70
N LYS A 78 83.32 3.53 -11.34
CA LYS A 78 84.36 3.82 -12.33
C LYS A 78 83.70 4.19 -13.64
N VAL A 79 83.74 5.47 -14.01
CA VAL A 79 83.19 5.98 -15.27
C VAL A 79 84.34 6.30 -16.22
N GLU A 80 84.37 5.67 -17.40
CA GLU A 80 85.41 5.93 -18.41
C GLU A 80 85.34 7.35 -18.99
N ASN A 81 84.14 7.95 -19.01
CA ASN A 81 83.91 9.32 -19.45
C ASN A 81 83.32 10.18 -18.30
N PRO A 82 84.11 11.13 -17.75
CA PRO A 82 83.71 11.94 -16.59
C PRO A 82 82.42 12.75 -16.78
N GLN A 83 81.99 13.02 -18.02
CA GLN A 83 80.77 13.80 -18.30
C GLN A 83 79.48 13.07 -17.89
N PHE A 84 79.48 11.74 -17.79
CA PHE A 84 78.30 10.96 -17.39
C PHE A 84 78.21 10.72 -15.88
N GLU A 85 79.27 11.03 -15.14
CA GLU A 85 79.35 10.80 -13.69
C GLU A 85 78.25 11.53 -12.88
N PRO A 86 77.90 12.81 -13.17
CA PRO A 86 76.80 13.48 -12.47
C PRO A 86 75.44 12.81 -12.71
N LEU A 87 75.18 12.34 -13.92
CA LEU A 87 73.91 11.69 -14.29
C LEU A 87 73.72 10.34 -13.58
N ILE A 88 74.79 9.56 -13.52
CA ILE A 88 74.79 8.24 -12.86
C ILE A 88 74.64 8.41 -11.34
N ASN A 89 75.40 9.34 -10.74
CA ASN A 89 75.30 9.64 -9.31
C ASN A 89 73.92 10.20 -8.93
N ASN A 90 73.33 11.07 -9.76
CA ASN A 90 71.97 11.55 -9.54
C ASN A 90 70.94 10.41 -9.59
N SER A 91 71.04 9.52 -10.59
CA SER A 91 70.15 8.34 -10.71
C SER A 91 70.29 7.39 -9.51
N LYS A 92 71.52 7.17 -9.05
CA LYS A 92 71.83 6.38 -7.84
C LYS A 92 71.20 7.00 -6.60
N ASN A 93 71.35 8.31 -6.41
CA ASN A 93 70.79 9.03 -5.26
C ASN A 93 69.25 9.05 -5.24
N ILE A 94 68.62 9.19 -6.42
CA ILE A 94 67.15 9.13 -6.54
C ILE A 94 66.65 7.74 -6.16
N LEU A 95 67.28 6.68 -6.66
CA LEU A 95 66.91 5.30 -6.32
C LEU A 95 67.08 5.02 -4.81
N ILE A 96 68.23 5.39 -4.23
CA ILE A 96 68.52 5.18 -2.80
C ILE A 96 67.53 5.97 -1.93
N SER A 97 67.32 7.25 -2.25
CA SER A 97 66.41 8.08 -1.46
C SER A 97 64.97 7.60 -1.54
N SER A 98 64.52 7.10 -2.70
CA SER A 98 63.21 6.47 -2.83
C SER A 98 63.12 5.19 -1.99
N ILE A 99 64.09 4.28 -2.08
CA ILE A 99 64.11 3.07 -1.25
C ILE A 99 64.07 3.43 0.24
N LYS A 100 64.93 4.35 0.70
CA LYS A 100 64.99 4.72 2.12
C LYS A 100 63.72 5.39 2.64
N LYS A 101 63.06 6.23 1.82
CA LYS A 101 61.80 6.90 2.18
C LYS A 101 60.60 5.95 2.17
N GLU A 102 60.54 5.05 1.19
CA GLU A 102 59.37 4.20 0.95
C GLU A 102 59.46 2.84 1.66
N SER A 103 60.62 2.42 2.16
CA SER A 103 60.78 1.15 2.89
C SER A 103 60.16 1.14 4.30
N PHE A 104 59.26 2.08 4.58
CA PHE A 104 58.50 2.13 5.83
C PHE A 104 57.06 1.71 5.58
N ILE A 105 56.74 0.46 5.92
CA ILE A 105 55.37 0.03 6.15
C ILE A 105 55.15 0.00 7.65
N GLU A 106 54.07 0.62 8.11
CA GLU A 106 53.66 0.61 9.51
C GLU A 106 53.55 -0.85 9.99
N SER A 107 54.29 -1.21 11.03
CA SER A 107 54.39 -2.58 11.54
C SER A 107 53.16 -3.00 12.35
N SER A 108 52.00 -2.40 12.11
CA SER A 108 50.77 -2.74 12.78
C SER A 108 50.42 -4.21 12.53
N GLU A 109 49.87 -4.87 13.56
CA GLU A 109 49.33 -6.21 13.43
C GLU A 109 48.03 -6.18 12.63
N ILE A 110 47.85 -7.17 11.75
CA ILE A 110 46.59 -7.36 11.02
C ILE A 110 45.65 -8.11 11.96
N LYS A 111 44.64 -7.43 12.52
CA LYS A 111 43.73 -8.03 13.50
C LYS A 111 42.35 -8.34 12.94
N ASN A 112 41.93 -7.60 11.92
CA ASN A 112 40.62 -7.72 11.30
C ASN A 112 40.70 -7.52 9.78
N TYR A 113 39.56 -7.66 9.10
CA TYR A 113 39.47 -7.50 7.65
C TYR A 113 39.88 -6.09 7.16
N GLU A 114 39.55 -5.05 7.91
CA GLU A 114 39.89 -3.67 7.55
C GLU A 114 41.41 -3.43 7.60
N ASP A 115 42.09 -3.96 8.61
CA ASP A 115 43.56 -3.93 8.71
C ASP A 115 44.21 -4.66 7.54
N ALA A 116 43.62 -5.78 7.09
CA ALA A 116 44.12 -6.54 5.93
C ALA A 116 44.02 -5.72 4.64
N ILE A 117 42.92 -4.98 4.45
CA ILE A 117 42.75 -4.06 3.31
C ILE A 117 43.77 -2.91 3.38
N LYS A 118 43.97 -2.31 4.56
CA LYS A 118 44.99 -1.27 4.75
C LYS A 118 46.39 -1.78 4.42
N PHE A 119 46.74 -2.97 4.90
CA PHE A 119 48.03 -3.61 4.59
C PHE A 119 48.22 -3.83 3.08
N LYS A 120 47.19 -4.35 2.39
CA LYS A 120 47.22 -4.52 0.93
C LYS A 120 47.44 -3.20 0.21
N ASN A 121 46.66 -2.18 0.53
CA ASN A 121 46.74 -0.87 -0.14
C ASN A 121 48.12 -0.23 0.07
N ASN A 122 48.69 -0.33 1.27
CA ASN A 122 50.05 0.14 1.55
C ASN A 122 51.10 -0.60 0.72
N LEU A 123 50.97 -1.92 0.59
CA LEU A 123 51.87 -2.74 -0.23
C LEU A 123 51.73 -2.42 -1.73
N GLU A 124 50.51 -2.16 -2.23
CA GLU A 124 50.27 -1.72 -3.61
C GLU A 124 50.97 -0.39 -3.91
N LEU A 125 50.82 0.60 -3.01
CA LEU A 125 51.48 1.89 -3.16
C LEU A 125 53.01 1.75 -3.23
N LEU A 126 53.57 0.90 -2.36
CA LEU A 126 55.00 0.66 -2.30
C LEU A 126 55.52 -0.03 -3.57
N VAL A 127 54.85 -1.09 -4.02
CA VAL A 127 55.21 -1.79 -5.27
C VAL A 127 55.12 -0.85 -6.48
N ASN A 128 54.09 0.00 -6.56
CA ASN A 128 53.93 0.96 -7.64
C ASN A 128 55.06 2.01 -7.64
N ARG A 129 55.45 2.53 -6.47
CA ARG A 129 56.55 3.49 -6.34
C ARG A 129 57.90 2.87 -6.75
N PHE A 130 58.17 1.64 -6.32
CA PHE A 130 59.39 0.94 -6.73
C PHE A 130 59.42 0.56 -8.20
N GLY A 131 58.27 0.23 -8.80
CA GLY A 131 58.15 0.06 -10.26
C GLY A 131 58.55 1.33 -11.01
N GLN A 132 57.98 2.48 -10.64
CA GLN A 132 58.26 3.76 -11.30
C GLN A 132 59.74 4.16 -11.23
N VAL A 133 60.34 4.09 -10.04
CA VAL A 133 61.74 4.49 -9.83
C VAL A 133 62.70 3.45 -10.41
N GLY A 134 62.36 2.17 -10.29
CA GLY A 134 63.09 1.07 -10.90
C GLY A 134 63.15 1.20 -12.43
N ASP A 135 62.02 1.40 -13.10
CA ASP A 135 61.99 1.49 -14.56
C ASP A 135 62.76 2.71 -15.09
N SER A 136 62.70 3.84 -14.38
CA SER A 136 63.31 5.10 -14.79
C SER A 136 64.84 5.11 -14.63
N HIS A 137 65.37 4.47 -13.59
CA HIS A 137 66.79 4.59 -13.22
C HIS A 137 67.58 3.27 -13.33
N ASN A 138 66.93 2.10 -13.35
CA ASN A 138 67.65 0.82 -13.43
C ASN A 138 68.44 0.67 -14.74
N ARG A 139 67.95 1.16 -15.88
CA ARG A 139 68.64 0.96 -17.16
C ARG A 139 70.05 1.55 -17.16
N ILE A 140 70.20 2.79 -16.66
CA ILE A 140 71.50 3.45 -16.56
C ILE A 140 72.36 2.76 -15.51
N LEU A 141 71.80 2.48 -14.32
CA LEU A 141 72.55 1.89 -13.23
C LEU A 141 72.97 0.43 -13.48
N ASN A 142 72.24 -0.31 -14.30
CA ASN A 142 72.52 -1.72 -14.61
C ASN A 142 73.76 -1.89 -15.51
N GLU A 143 74.11 -0.88 -16.31
CA GLU A 143 75.36 -0.88 -17.08
C GLU A 143 76.60 -0.76 -16.17
N PHE A 144 76.50 -0.01 -15.08
CA PHE A 144 77.64 0.29 -14.19
C PHE A 144 77.66 -0.54 -12.90
N MET A 145 76.50 -0.99 -12.41
CA MET A 145 76.33 -1.64 -11.11
C MET A 145 75.37 -2.84 -11.19
N ARG A 146 75.53 -3.65 -12.24
CA ARG A 146 74.65 -4.79 -12.58
C ARG A 146 74.33 -5.71 -11.40
N LYS A 147 75.32 -6.06 -10.57
CA LYS A 147 75.14 -6.99 -9.44
C LYS A 147 74.19 -6.40 -8.39
N GLN A 148 74.39 -5.15 -7.99
CA GLN A 148 73.61 -4.48 -6.95
C GLN A 148 72.19 -4.16 -7.45
N ILE A 149 72.07 -3.69 -8.70
CA ILE A 149 70.76 -3.48 -9.33
C ILE A 149 69.99 -4.78 -9.47
N SER A 150 70.66 -5.91 -9.77
CA SER A 150 70.00 -7.22 -9.81
C SER A 150 69.46 -7.65 -8.43
N LYS A 151 70.17 -7.35 -7.33
CA LYS A 151 69.67 -7.62 -5.97
C LYS A 151 68.41 -6.80 -5.67
N LEU A 152 68.43 -5.50 -5.97
CA LEU A 152 67.27 -4.60 -5.77
C LEU A 152 66.07 -5.06 -6.61
N LYS A 153 66.30 -5.39 -7.88
CA LYS A 153 65.27 -5.91 -8.76
C LYS A 153 64.65 -7.21 -8.23
N ASN A 154 65.46 -8.16 -7.77
CA ASN A 154 64.95 -9.40 -7.19
C ASN A 154 64.04 -9.13 -5.98
N GLU A 155 64.37 -8.17 -5.12
CA GLU A 155 63.51 -7.80 -3.99
C GLU A 155 62.23 -7.07 -4.44
N PHE A 156 62.28 -6.21 -5.45
CA PHE A 156 61.06 -5.63 -6.05
C PHE A 156 60.14 -6.67 -6.68
N ASP A 157 60.71 -7.66 -7.38
CA ASP A 157 59.97 -8.79 -7.94
C ASP A 157 59.35 -9.65 -6.82
N ASN A 158 60.08 -9.86 -5.72
CA ASN A 158 59.57 -10.53 -4.52
C ASN A 158 58.36 -9.79 -3.93
N LEU A 159 58.45 -8.47 -3.71
CA LEU A 159 57.32 -7.66 -3.21
C LEU A 159 56.11 -7.73 -4.14
N SER A 160 56.33 -7.66 -5.45
CA SER A 160 55.26 -7.80 -6.45
C SER A 160 54.59 -9.18 -6.38
N SER A 161 55.38 -10.23 -6.15
CA SER A 161 54.85 -11.59 -5.94
C SER A 161 54.05 -11.72 -4.64
N LEU A 162 54.51 -11.09 -3.55
CA LEU A 162 53.84 -11.08 -2.25
C LEU A 162 52.52 -10.31 -2.36
N LEU A 163 52.50 -9.17 -3.04
CA LEU A 163 51.28 -8.41 -3.31
C LEU A 163 50.22 -9.23 -4.05
N LYS A 164 50.63 -10.01 -5.07
CA LYS A 164 49.71 -10.94 -5.76
C LYS A 164 49.13 -11.99 -4.81
N LYS A 165 49.94 -12.52 -3.88
CA LYS A 165 49.48 -13.47 -2.85
C LYS A 165 48.48 -12.80 -1.90
N VAL A 166 48.80 -11.62 -1.37
CA VAL A 166 47.89 -10.84 -0.49
C VAL A 166 46.56 -10.59 -1.19
N SER A 167 46.61 -10.10 -2.44
CA SER A 167 45.41 -9.77 -3.22
C SER A 167 44.50 -10.98 -3.44
N LYS A 168 45.09 -12.14 -3.78
CA LYS A 168 44.34 -13.39 -3.97
C LYS A 168 43.68 -13.86 -2.66
N LEU A 169 44.42 -13.76 -1.56
CA LEU A 169 43.97 -14.22 -0.24
C LEU A 169 42.82 -13.36 0.29
N ILE A 170 42.98 -12.05 0.23
CA ILE A 170 41.93 -11.08 0.57
C ILE A 170 40.71 -11.23 -0.33
N SER A 171 40.88 -11.42 -1.65
CA SER A 171 39.74 -11.60 -2.54
C SER A 171 38.93 -12.86 -2.20
N THR A 172 39.62 -13.97 -1.90
CA THR A 172 38.97 -15.25 -1.59
C THR A 172 38.25 -15.21 -0.24
N LYS A 173 38.94 -14.78 0.81
CA LYS A 173 38.39 -14.72 2.18
C LYS A 173 37.43 -13.55 2.36
N GLY A 174 37.71 -12.41 1.72
CA GLY A 174 36.84 -11.23 1.70
C GLY A 174 35.46 -11.55 1.13
N SER A 175 35.40 -12.28 0.01
CA SER A 175 34.11 -12.73 -0.54
C SER A 175 33.28 -13.58 0.45
N GLN A 176 33.93 -14.37 1.32
CA GLN A 176 33.24 -15.15 2.35
C GLN A 176 32.76 -14.26 3.50
N ILE A 177 33.58 -13.29 3.93
CA ILE A 177 33.21 -12.30 4.95
C ILE A 177 32.03 -11.45 4.47
N ASP A 178 32.05 -11.01 3.21
CA ASP A 178 30.96 -10.23 2.60
C ASP A 178 29.65 -11.02 2.59
N LYS A 179 29.70 -12.34 2.34
CA LYS A 179 28.52 -13.22 2.46
C LYS A 179 27.99 -13.27 3.88
N CYS A 180 28.85 -13.34 4.91
CA CYS A 180 28.41 -13.27 6.31
C CYS A 180 27.70 -11.95 6.61
N VAL A 181 28.23 -10.82 6.12
CA VAL A 181 27.62 -9.50 6.29
C VAL A 181 26.26 -9.42 5.60
N ALA A 182 26.17 -9.88 4.34
CA ALA A 182 24.92 -9.90 3.58
C ALA A 182 23.87 -10.79 4.26
N CYS A 183 24.26 -11.99 4.70
CA CYS A 183 23.37 -12.92 5.40
C CYS A 183 22.85 -12.34 6.72
N LYS A 184 23.71 -11.64 7.48
CA LYS A 184 23.29 -10.92 8.69
C LYS A 184 22.26 -9.84 8.38
N GLN A 185 22.47 -9.06 7.31
CA GLN A 185 21.53 -8.03 6.90
C GLN A 185 20.18 -8.62 6.46
N ASP A 186 20.20 -9.71 5.69
CA ASP A 186 18.99 -10.43 5.28
C ASP A 186 18.19 -10.92 6.50
N LEU A 187 18.88 -11.42 7.54
CA LEU A 187 18.26 -11.88 8.79
C LEU A 187 17.62 -10.73 9.58
N ILE A 188 18.23 -9.54 9.58
CA ILE A 188 17.64 -8.33 10.17
C ILE A 188 16.36 -7.94 9.43
N ILE A 189 16.40 -7.87 8.09
CA ILE A 189 15.23 -7.54 7.25
C ILE A 189 14.12 -8.57 7.45
N PHE A 190 14.47 -9.85 7.58
CA PHE A 190 13.50 -10.91 7.85
C PHE A 190 12.77 -10.69 9.17
N LYS A 191 13.49 -10.31 10.23
CA LYS A 191 12.90 -9.98 11.52
C LYS A 191 11.98 -8.76 11.46
N GLU A 192 12.38 -7.73 10.73
CA GLU A 192 11.54 -6.54 10.51
C GLU A 192 10.23 -6.90 9.82
N LYS A 193 10.28 -7.75 8.78
CA LYS A 193 9.08 -8.27 8.10
C LYS A 193 8.16 -9.08 9.01
N LEU A 194 8.71 -9.94 9.87
CA LEU A 194 7.91 -10.69 10.85
C LEU A 194 7.22 -9.75 11.85
N ASN A 195 7.89 -8.68 12.27
CA ASN A 195 7.30 -7.67 13.15
C ASN A 195 6.19 -6.87 12.44
N GLU A 196 6.43 -6.46 11.19
CA GLU A 196 5.44 -5.79 10.35
C GLU A 196 4.19 -6.67 10.18
N ARG A 197 4.39 -7.95 9.90
CA ARG A 197 3.31 -8.95 9.83
C ARG A 197 2.49 -8.97 11.12
N LYS A 198 3.14 -9.03 12.28
CA LYS A 198 2.45 -9.05 13.59
C LYS A 198 1.60 -7.81 13.80
N ILE A 199 2.13 -6.63 13.45
CA ILE A 199 1.38 -5.36 13.52
C ILE A 199 0.12 -5.43 12.64
N LYS A 200 0.25 -5.94 11.42
CA LYS A 200 -0.87 -6.08 10.47
C LYS A 200 -1.90 -7.11 10.93
N GLN A 201 -1.46 -8.21 11.55
CA GLN A 201 -2.36 -9.19 12.16
C GLN A 201 -3.16 -8.60 13.32
N ASN A 202 -2.52 -7.80 14.18
CA ASN A 202 -3.23 -7.09 15.25
C ASN A 202 -4.28 -6.15 14.68
N ARG A 203 -3.92 -5.35 13.66
CA ARG A 203 -4.88 -4.47 12.98
C ARG A 203 -6.03 -5.23 12.33
N LEU A 204 -5.76 -6.41 11.76
CA LEU A 204 -6.81 -7.28 11.21
C LEU A 204 -7.77 -7.74 12.30
N SER A 205 -7.26 -8.11 13.48
CA SER A 205 -8.10 -8.47 14.63
C SER A 205 -9.00 -7.31 15.05
N GLU A 206 -8.44 -6.10 15.19
CA GLU A 206 -9.21 -4.89 15.52
C GLU A 206 -10.31 -4.62 14.49
N LEU A 207 -10.00 -4.71 13.19
CA LEU A 207 -10.97 -4.52 12.12
C LEU A 207 -12.10 -5.57 12.18
N MET A 208 -11.79 -6.81 12.56
CA MET A 208 -12.78 -7.87 12.73
C MET A 208 -13.68 -7.62 13.96
N ASP A 209 -13.15 -7.08 15.04
CA ASP A 209 -13.93 -6.68 16.23
C ASP A 209 -14.82 -5.45 15.95
N GLU A 210 -14.28 -4.46 15.23
CA GLU A 210 -15.03 -3.33 14.69
C GLU A 210 -16.21 -3.83 13.83
N ARG A 211 -15.96 -4.82 12.95
CA ARG A 211 -16.99 -5.41 12.10
C ARG A 211 -18.11 -6.05 12.91
N GLN A 212 -17.79 -6.81 13.95
CA GLN A 212 -18.81 -7.41 14.82
C GLN A 212 -19.69 -6.35 15.47
N THR A 213 -19.10 -5.23 15.86
CA THR A 213 -19.83 -4.10 16.46
C THR A 213 -20.74 -3.43 15.42
N ILE A 214 -20.25 -3.21 14.20
CA ILE A 214 -21.03 -2.67 13.08
C ILE A 214 -22.21 -3.60 12.75
N ASP A 215 -21.96 -4.91 12.61
CA ASP A 215 -22.99 -5.91 12.30
C ASP A 215 -24.09 -5.93 13.38
N LYS A 216 -23.72 -5.86 14.68
CA LYS A 216 -24.69 -5.74 15.78
C LYS A 216 -25.51 -4.45 15.71
N ASN A 217 -24.90 -3.32 15.34
CA ASN A 217 -25.60 -2.05 15.22
C ASN A 217 -26.59 -2.04 14.05
N ILE A 218 -26.24 -2.68 12.93
CA ILE A 218 -27.15 -2.88 11.79
C ILE A 218 -28.33 -3.75 12.21
N GLU A 219 -28.07 -4.88 12.87
CA GLU A 219 -29.13 -5.79 13.34
C GLU A 219 -30.07 -5.10 14.33
N THR A 220 -29.50 -4.35 15.29
CA THR A 220 -30.29 -3.61 16.28
C THR A 220 -31.09 -2.51 15.63
N GLY A 221 -30.49 -1.72 14.72
CA GLY A 221 -31.19 -0.67 13.99
C GLY A 221 -32.30 -1.20 13.08
N GLY A 222 -32.10 -2.37 12.46
CA GLY A 222 -33.13 -3.07 11.68
C GLY A 222 -34.32 -3.50 12.54
N LYS A 223 -34.05 -4.07 13.73
CA LYS A 223 -35.08 -4.42 14.71
C LYS A 223 -35.84 -3.19 15.21
N GLU A 224 -35.14 -2.14 15.61
CA GLU A 224 -35.74 -0.86 16.03
C GLU A 224 -36.66 -0.30 14.94
N TYR A 225 -36.24 -0.35 13.67
CA TYR A 225 -37.03 0.08 12.52
C TYR A 225 -38.31 -0.75 12.34
N GLU A 226 -38.19 -2.08 12.33
CA GLU A 226 -39.33 -2.98 12.18
C GLU A 226 -40.33 -2.87 13.33
N ASP A 227 -39.83 -2.79 14.57
CA ASP A 227 -40.66 -2.66 15.77
C ASP A 227 -41.40 -1.31 15.76
N PHE A 228 -40.73 -0.23 15.35
CA PHE A 228 -41.38 1.08 15.22
C PHE A 228 -42.45 1.06 14.12
N GLN A 229 -42.23 0.41 12.98
CA GLN A 229 -43.25 0.27 11.94
C GLN A 229 -44.51 -0.49 12.41
N LYS A 230 -44.34 -1.44 13.34
CA LYS A 230 -45.44 -2.20 13.95
C LYS A 230 -46.08 -1.48 15.14
N SER A 231 -45.50 -0.38 15.60
CA SER A 231 -46.03 0.38 16.72
C SER A 231 -47.40 0.97 16.39
N GLU A 232 -48.28 1.00 17.38
CA GLU A 232 -49.60 1.60 17.24
C GLU A 232 -49.52 3.06 16.79
N GLU A 233 -48.54 3.81 17.28
CA GLU A 233 -48.30 5.21 16.92
C GLU A 233 -48.00 5.39 15.43
N PHE A 234 -47.14 4.53 14.87
CA PHE A 234 -46.81 4.57 13.44
C PHE A 234 -47.97 4.08 12.58
N LEU A 235 -48.62 2.97 12.97
CA LEU A 235 -49.79 2.44 12.26
C LEU A 235 -50.93 3.47 12.20
N ASN A 236 -51.16 4.21 13.28
CA ASN A 236 -52.14 5.31 13.29
C ASN A 236 -51.76 6.42 12.30
N THR A 237 -50.48 6.78 12.24
CA THR A 237 -49.96 7.76 11.28
C THR A 237 -50.14 7.27 9.84
N SER A 238 -49.83 6.00 9.57
CA SER A 238 -50.02 5.35 8.27
C SER A 238 -51.49 5.35 7.85
N ASN A 239 -52.40 4.95 8.74
CA ASN A 239 -53.83 4.93 8.47
C ASN A 239 -54.40 6.33 8.13
N ILE A 240 -53.88 7.39 8.77
CA ILE A 240 -54.27 8.77 8.44
C ILE A 240 -53.78 9.15 7.03
N LEU A 241 -52.55 8.77 6.68
CA LEU A 241 -51.99 9.00 5.34
C LEU A 241 -52.78 8.25 4.25
N ASP A 242 -53.17 7.01 4.51
CA ASP A 242 -54.01 6.22 3.60
C ASP A 242 -55.37 6.90 3.38
N LYS A 243 -56.02 7.38 4.45
CA LYS A 243 -57.27 8.15 4.35
C LYS A 243 -57.12 9.44 3.55
N ILE A 244 -56.00 10.15 3.71
CA ILE A 244 -55.70 11.35 2.92
C ILE A 244 -55.59 10.96 1.43
N ASN A 245 -54.90 9.87 1.13
CA ASN A 245 -54.73 9.37 -0.23
C ASN A 245 -56.07 8.96 -0.85
N ASP A 246 -56.93 8.26 -0.10
CA ASP A 246 -58.28 7.91 -0.54
C ASP A 246 -59.12 9.14 -0.86
N LYS A 247 -59.05 10.18 -0.01
CA LYS A 247 -59.76 11.45 -0.25
C LYS A 247 -59.21 12.21 -1.46
N LYS A 248 -57.90 12.21 -1.68
CA LYS A 248 -57.28 12.77 -2.89
C LYS A 248 -57.72 12.01 -4.15
N ASN A 249 -57.86 10.68 -4.06
CA ASN A 249 -58.41 9.87 -5.15
C ASN A 249 -59.90 10.18 -5.41
N GLU A 250 -60.72 10.36 -4.36
CA GLU A 250 -62.11 10.80 -4.49
C GLU A 250 -62.22 12.15 -5.22
N ILE A 251 -61.37 13.12 -4.88
CA ILE A 251 -61.29 14.42 -5.58
C ILE A 251 -60.90 14.22 -7.04
N SER A 252 -59.87 13.43 -7.33
CA SER A 252 -59.44 13.17 -8.72
C SER A 252 -60.56 12.54 -9.57
N ILE A 253 -61.31 11.60 -9.01
CA ILE A 253 -62.49 11.01 -9.67
C ILE A 253 -63.59 12.05 -9.87
N PHE A 254 -63.84 12.87 -8.85
CA PHE A 254 -64.81 13.97 -8.91
C PHE A 254 -64.47 14.97 -10.03
N GLU A 255 -63.22 15.43 -10.09
CA GLU A 255 -62.72 16.39 -11.08
C GLU A 255 -62.88 15.84 -12.50
N LYS A 256 -62.47 14.58 -12.72
CA LYS A 256 -62.63 13.89 -14.01
C LYS A 256 -64.11 13.82 -14.43
N ASN A 257 -65.01 13.54 -13.50
CA ASN A 257 -66.45 13.50 -13.78
C ASN A 257 -66.99 14.89 -14.16
N MET A 258 -66.51 15.96 -13.53
CA MET A 258 -66.92 17.33 -13.87
C MET A 258 -66.42 17.77 -15.24
N ILE A 259 -65.15 17.53 -15.54
CA ILE A 259 -64.55 17.80 -16.85
C ILE A 259 -65.35 17.08 -17.95
N ASN A 260 -65.74 15.82 -17.73
CA ASN A 260 -66.57 15.07 -18.68
C ASN A 260 -67.98 15.66 -18.86
N ARG A 261 -68.61 16.15 -17.79
CA ARG A 261 -69.94 16.81 -17.87
C ARG A 261 -69.86 18.11 -18.67
N VAL A 262 -68.87 18.95 -18.40
CA VAL A 262 -68.68 20.23 -19.09
C VAL A 262 -68.27 20.05 -20.54
N SER A 263 -67.41 19.07 -20.87
CA SER A 263 -66.99 18.83 -22.25
C SER A 263 -68.16 18.47 -23.18
N SER A 264 -69.20 17.81 -22.65
CA SER A 264 -70.43 17.51 -23.37
C SER A 264 -71.22 18.77 -23.79
N LEU A 265 -70.98 19.89 -23.11
CA LEU A 265 -71.60 21.19 -23.37
C LEU A 265 -70.69 22.16 -24.16
N SER A 266 -69.50 21.72 -24.56
CA SER A 266 -68.50 22.56 -25.25
C SER A 266 -69.06 23.35 -26.43
N ARG A 267 -69.79 22.66 -27.33
CA ARG A 267 -70.39 23.28 -28.52
C ARG A 267 -71.53 24.25 -28.20
N PRO A 268 -72.51 23.91 -27.34
CA PRO A 268 -73.48 24.89 -26.82
C PRO A 268 -72.84 26.13 -26.18
N ILE A 269 -71.84 25.95 -25.31
CA ILE A 269 -71.12 27.02 -24.63
C ILE A 269 -70.40 27.92 -25.64
N THR A 270 -69.70 27.35 -26.61
CA THR A 270 -69.01 28.10 -27.68
C THR A 270 -69.99 28.94 -28.50
N LYS A 271 -71.14 28.36 -28.87
CA LYS A 271 -72.17 29.09 -29.62
C LYS A 271 -72.78 30.23 -28.82
N PHE A 272 -72.98 30.03 -27.52
CA PHE A 272 -73.48 31.08 -26.64
C PHE A 272 -72.46 32.21 -26.47
N SER A 273 -71.16 31.88 -26.37
CA SER A 273 -70.07 32.85 -26.25
C SER A 273 -70.13 33.90 -27.38
N TYR A 274 -70.35 33.51 -28.64
CA TYR A 274 -70.47 34.47 -29.76
C TYR A 274 -71.58 35.52 -29.62
N LEU A 275 -72.62 35.24 -28.84
CA LEU A 275 -73.77 36.15 -28.64
C LEU A 275 -73.73 36.89 -27.30
N ALA A 276 -72.85 36.47 -26.40
CA ALA A 276 -72.75 36.99 -25.04
C ALA A 276 -71.89 38.27 -24.98
N PRO A 277 -72.09 39.16 -24.00
CA PRO A 277 -71.20 40.30 -23.78
C PRO A 277 -69.79 39.85 -23.34
N LYS A 278 -68.78 40.71 -23.53
CA LYS A 278 -67.35 40.37 -23.30
C LYS A 278 -67.05 39.74 -21.92
N GLU A 279 -67.72 40.20 -20.87
CA GLU A 279 -67.53 39.65 -19.52
C GLU A 279 -68.05 38.21 -19.41
N THR A 280 -69.20 37.92 -20.01
CA THR A 280 -69.79 36.58 -20.06
C THR A 280 -68.99 35.65 -20.98
N GLN A 281 -68.44 36.16 -22.09
CA GLN A 281 -67.53 35.42 -22.97
C GLN A 281 -66.31 34.90 -22.21
N ALA A 282 -65.65 35.76 -21.43
CA ALA A 282 -64.48 35.38 -20.65
C ALA A 282 -64.81 34.21 -19.69
N ARG A 283 -65.98 34.22 -19.04
CA ARG A 283 -66.39 33.15 -18.12
C ARG A 283 -66.75 31.85 -18.83
N LEU A 284 -67.36 31.93 -20.01
CA LEU A 284 -67.64 30.76 -20.86
C LEU A 284 -66.34 30.12 -21.36
N ASP A 285 -65.35 30.95 -21.73
CA ASP A 285 -64.02 30.49 -22.12
C ASP A 285 -63.28 29.85 -20.94
N THR A 286 -63.43 30.39 -19.72
CA THR A 286 -62.91 29.76 -18.50
C THR A 286 -63.50 28.37 -18.30
N ILE A 287 -64.82 28.19 -18.42
CA ILE A 287 -65.45 26.86 -18.28
C ILE A 287 -64.91 25.86 -19.32
N LEU A 288 -64.62 26.30 -20.55
CA LEU A 288 -64.11 25.42 -21.61
C LEU A 288 -62.67 24.99 -21.38
N ASN A 289 -61.82 25.90 -20.90
CA ASN A 289 -60.39 25.67 -20.73
C ASN A 289 -60.05 25.07 -19.35
N ASP A 290 -60.78 25.49 -18.33
CA ASP A 290 -60.68 24.98 -16.96
C ASP A 290 -62.08 24.77 -16.34
N PRO A 291 -62.70 23.61 -16.62
CA PRO A 291 -64.02 23.28 -16.09
C PRO A 291 -64.15 23.29 -14.57
N LEU A 292 -63.06 23.25 -13.82
CA LEU A 292 -63.09 23.16 -12.35
C LEU A 292 -63.21 24.53 -11.70
N GLU A 293 -62.89 25.61 -12.41
CA GLU A 293 -63.08 27.01 -11.96
C GLU A 293 -64.55 27.32 -11.60
N ILE A 294 -65.50 26.50 -12.07
CA ILE A 294 -66.91 26.61 -11.70
C ILE A 294 -67.15 26.51 -10.19
N PHE A 295 -66.23 25.88 -9.45
CA PHE A 295 -66.36 25.72 -8.00
C PHE A 295 -65.83 26.92 -7.20
N ASN A 296 -65.06 27.82 -7.82
CA ASN A 296 -64.56 29.03 -7.16
C ASN A 296 -65.68 30.06 -6.94
N ASP A 297 -66.65 30.14 -7.86
CA ASP A 297 -67.88 30.92 -7.70
C ASP A 297 -69.09 30.19 -8.30
N SER A 298 -69.51 29.13 -7.61
CA SER A 298 -70.63 28.28 -8.05
C SER A 298 -71.94 29.05 -8.25
N SER A 299 -72.11 30.19 -7.56
CA SER A 299 -73.30 31.03 -7.69
C SER A 299 -73.34 31.75 -9.04
N GLN A 300 -72.22 32.32 -9.48
CA GLN A 300 -72.10 33.01 -10.76
C GLN A 300 -72.19 32.03 -11.93
N TYR A 301 -71.55 30.86 -11.82
CA TYR A 301 -71.61 29.85 -12.87
C TYR A 301 -72.98 29.17 -12.98
N LEU A 302 -73.73 29.06 -11.87
CA LEU A 302 -75.12 28.61 -11.90
C LEU A 302 -76.01 29.59 -12.67
N GLN A 303 -75.82 30.90 -12.49
CA GLN A 303 -76.51 31.91 -13.31
C GLN A 303 -76.17 31.77 -14.80
N LEU A 304 -74.89 31.54 -15.09
CA LEU A 304 -74.40 31.35 -16.46
C LEU A 304 -75.00 30.12 -17.16
N PHE A 305 -75.12 28.99 -16.45
CA PHE A 305 -75.78 27.80 -16.98
C PHE A 305 -77.29 28.01 -17.19
N ASN A 306 -77.96 28.78 -16.31
CA ASN A 306 -79.36 29.15 -16.50
C ASN A 306 -79.56 30.07 -17.73
N GLU A 307 -78.65 30.99 -17.96
CA GLU A 307 -78.66 31.83 -19.15
C GLU A 307 -78.43 31.01 -20.42
N LEU A 308 -77.44 30.11 -20.40
CA LEU A 308 -77.23 29.15 -21.49
C LEU A 308 -78.51 28.35 -21.78
N LYS A 309 -79.17 27.80 -20.74
CA LYS A 309 -80.45 27.09 -20.90
C LYS A 309 -81.52 27.96 -21.57
N LYS A 310 -81.67 29.21 -21.13
CA LYS A 310 -82.64 30.16 -21.69
C LYS A 310 -82.41 30.41 -23.18
N GLN A 311 -81.16 30.62 -23.59
CA GLN A 311 -80.80 30.86 -24.99
C GLN A 311 -81.07 29.65 -25.91
N ILE A 312 -81.04 28.43 -25.36
CA ILE A 312 -81.42 27.20 -26.10
C ILE A 312 -82.94 27.13 -26.27
N ILE A 313 -83.71 27.43 -25.22
CA ILE A 313 -85.19 27.41 -25.24
C ILE A 313 -85.74 28.49 -26.18
N GLU A 314 -85.17 29.70 -26.14
CA GLU A 314 -85.54 30.83 -26.99
C GLU A 314 -85.09 30.65 -28.45
N LYS A 315 -84.38 29.55 -28.76
CA LYS A 315 -83.80 29.23 -30.07
C LYS A 315 -82.79 30.26 -30.59
N SER A 316 -82.26 31.11 -29.70
CA SER A 316 -81.21 32.08 -29.99
C SER A 316 -79.89 31.41 -30.42
N ILE A 317 -79.65 30.17 -29.95
CA ILE A 317 -78.54 29.32 -30.37
C ILE A 317 -79.05 28.03 -31.02
N GLN A 318 -78.62 27.78 -32.26
CA GLN A 318 -79.00 26.57 -33.00
C GLN A 318 -78.19 25.35 -32.53
N ILE A 319 -78.86 24.36 -31.94
CA ILE A 319 -78.26 23.11 -31.45
C ILE A 319 -78.94 21.92 -32.12
N LYS A 320 -78.17 20.85 -32.39
CA LYS A 320 -78.63 19.65 -33.12
C LYS A 320 -79.74 18.90 -32.37
N ASP A 321 -79.64 18.84 -31.05
CA ASP A 321 -80.57 18.15 -30.15
C ASP A 321 -80.80 19.03 -28.91
N PRO A 322 -81.73 20.01 -29.01
CA PRO A 322 -81.94 20.99 -27.95
C PRO A 322 -82.48 20.34 -26.67
N GLU A 323 -83.31 19.30 -26.78
CA GLU A 323 -83.89 18.61 -25.62
C GLU A 323 -82.80 17.89 -24.80
N LYS A 324 -81.92 17.14 -25.47
CA LYS A 324 -80.79 16.47 -24.80
C LYS A 324 -79.82 17.47 -24.17
N THR A 325 -79.51 18.57 -24.83
CA THR A 325 -78.62 19.60 -24.27
C THR A 325 -79.26 20.31 -23.09
N ILE A 326 -80.55 20.65 -23.15
CA ILE A 326 -81.30 21.22 -22.02
C ILE A 326 -81.25 20.25 -20.83
N HIS A 327 -81.44 18.95 -21.05
CA HIS A 327 -81.32 17.95 -20.00
C HIS A 327 -79.92 17.93 -19.35
N GLN A 328 -78.86 17.94 -20.15
CA GLN A 328 -77.47 17.97 -19.66
C GLN A 328 -77.15 19.24 -18.87
N VAL A 329 -77.64 20.40 -19.32
CA VAL A 329 -77.50 21.68 -18.60
C VAL A 329 -78.30 21.64 -17.30
N ASP A 330 -79.52 21.08 -17.31
CA ASP A 330 -80.35 20.92 -16.11
C ASP A 330 -79.73 20.00 -15.07
N GLU A 331 -79.08 18.92 -15.49
CA GLU A 331 -78.33 18.04 -14.59
C GLU A 331 -77.21 18.80 -13.89
N ILE A 332 -76.46 19.64 -14.62
CA ILE A 332 -75.40 20.46 -14.03
C ILE A 332 -76.00 21.50 -13.08
N ILE A 333 -77.02 22.26 -13.48
CA ILE A 333 -77.65 23.29 -12.63
C ILE A 333 -78.17 22.68 -11.31
N LYS A 334 -78.85 21.54 -11.38
CA LYS A 334 -79.42 20.86 -10.20
C LYS A 334 -78.34 20.29 -9.28
N SER A 335 -77.26 19.74 -9.84
CA SER A 335 -76.22 19.08 -9.06
C SER A 335 -75.11 20.01 -8.57
N LEU A 336 -74.84 21.14 -9.26
CA LEU A 336 -73.71 22.03 -9.00
C LEU A 336 -73.62 22.51 -7.54
N PRO A 337 -74.71 22.95 -6.87
CA PRO A 337 -74.64 23.34 -5.45
C PRO A 337 -74.20 22.19 -4.54
N SER A 338 -74.72 20.99 -4.77
CA SER A 338 -74.36 19.79 -3.99
C SER A 338 -72.91 19.35 -4.27
N LEU A 339 -72.46 19.46 -5.51
CA LEU A 339 -71.09 19.12 -5.92
C LEU A 339 -70.08 20.10 -5.32
N SER A 340 -70.39 21.41 -5.32
CA SER A 340 -69.58 22.45 -4.68
C SER A 340 -69.46 22.22 -3.18
N SER A 341 -70.56 21.89 -2.50
CA SER A 341 -70.55 21.53 -1.08
C SER A 341 -69.71 20.27 -0.82
N ASN A 342 -69.82 19.25 -1.67
CA ASN A 342 -69.07 18.01 -1.53
C ASN A 342 -67.56 18.22 -1.69
N LEU A 343 -67.13 18.97 -2.72
CA LEU A 343 -65.72 19.28 -2.94
C LEU A 343 -65.13 20.08 -1.78
N LYS A 344 -65.86 21.08 -1.28
CA LYS A 344 -65.46 21.85 -0.10
C LYS A 344 -65.29 20.94 1.12
N ASN A 345 -66.25 20.07 1.38
CA ASN A 345 -66.19 19.10 2.48
C ASN A 345 -65.01 18.12 2.33
N LEU A 346 -64.72 17.63 1.12
CA LEU A 346 -63.55 16.76 0.88
C LEU A 346 -62.24 17.50 1.16
N ASN A 347 -62.11 18.74 0.70
CA ASN A 347 -60.93 19.56 0.96
C ASN A 347 -60.76 19.88 2.46
N GLU A 348 -61.84 20.23 3.15
CA GLU A 348 -61.82 20.45 4.61
C GLU A 348 -61.39 19.18 5.37
N GLN A 349 -61.89 18.00 4.97
CA GLN A 349 -61.47 16.73 5.54
C GLN A 349 -59.99 16.43 5.29
N ILE A 350 -59.46 16.72 4.09
CA ILE A 350 -58.03 16.57 3.80
C ILE A 350 -57.20 17.47 4.72
N VAL A 351 -57.56 18.75 4.86
CA VAL A 351 -56.84 19.69 5.74
C VAL A 351 -56.87 19.23 7.20
N GLN A 352 -58.02 18.75 7.68
CA GLN A 352 -58.13 18.21 9.04
C GLN A 352 -57.26 16.96 9.22
N LEU A 353 -57.28 16.02 8.27
CA LEU A 353 -56.45 14.82 8.32
C LEU A 353 -54.96 15.18 8.26
N GLU A 354 -54.54 16.08 7.36
CA GLU A 354 -53.15 16.55 7.25
C GLU A 354 -52.67 17.21 8.55
N SER A 355 -53.52 18.00 9.22
CA SER A 355 -53.20 18.58 10.53
C SER A 355 -53.04 17.56 11.66
N SER A 356 -53.65 16.37 11.50
CA SER A 356 -53.58 15.27 12.46
C SER A 356 -52.40 14.32 12.23
N VAL A 357 -51.67 14.46 11.11
CA VAL A 357 -50.49 13.64 10.82
C VAL A 357 -49.37 13.97 11.81
N ASN A 358 -48.89 12.97 12.53
CA ASN A 358 -47.75 13.13 13.43
C ASN A 358 -46.43 13.14 12.64
N ALA A 359 -45.99 14.33 12.22
CA ALA A 359 -44.74 14.52 11.48
C ALA A 359 -43.49 14.01 12.23
N LYS A 360 -43.54 13.91 13.58
CA LYS A 360 -42.42 13.37 14.36
C LYS A 360 -42.21 11.88 14.11
N ASN A 361 -43.28 11.12 13.87
CA ASN A 361 -43.19 9.67 13.60
C ASN A 361 -42.51 9.41 12.26
N MET A 362 -42.86 10.18 11.23
CA MET A 362 -42.23 10.07 9.91
C MET A 362 -40.74 10.44 9.96
N LYS A 363 -40.41 11.50 10.69
CA LYS A 363 -39.01 11.90 10.91
C LYS A 363 -38.24 10.81 11.67
N HIS A 364 -38.83 10.25 12.73
CA HIS A 364 -38.18 9.21 13.52
C HIS A 364 -37.90 7.95 12.68
N LEU A 365 -38.85 7.54 11.82
CA LEU A 365 -38.65 6.43 10.90
C LEU A 365 -37.47 6.69 9.92
N ASP A 366 -37.38 7.90 9.38
CA ASP A 366 -36.30 8.30 8.48
C ASP A 366 -34.95 8.33 9.22
N ASP A 367 -34.92 8.86 10.45
CA ASP A 367 -33.73 8.89 11.30
C ASP A 367 -33.22 7.46 11.58
N LEU A 368 -34.11 6.51 11.91
CA LEU A 368 -33.77 5.10 12.09
C LEU A 368 -33.19 4.48 10.82
N LYS A 369 -33.83 4.73 9.66
CA LYS A 369 -33.37 4.24 8.37
C LYS A 369 -31.99 4.80 8.00
N ASN A 370 -31.80 6.10 8.16
CA ASN A 370 -30.54 6.78 7.85
C ASN A 370 -29.40 6.29 8.76
N LYS A 371 -29.68 6.06 10.05
CA LYS A 371 -28.73 5.48 11.00
C LYS A 371 -28.29 4.07 10.56
N THR A 372 -29.22 3.22 10.13
CA THR A 372 -28.89 1.87 9.62
C THR A 372 -28.06 1.95 8.33
N ASN A 373 -28.45 2.78 7.36
CA ASN A 373 -27.70 3.00 6.12
C ASN A 373 -26.27 3.50 6.37
N MET A 374 -26.08 4.37 7.38
CA MET A 374 -24.75 4.84 7.78
C MET A 374 -23.86 3.67 8.23
N TYR A 375 -24.38 2.76 9.06
CA TYR A 375 -23.62 1.59 9.49
C TYR A 375 -23.35 0.61 8.34
N GLU A 376 -24.28 0.43 7.40
CA GLU A 376 -24.04 -0.36 6.19
C GLU A 376 -22.89 0.20 5.34
N LYS A 377 -22.81 1.53 5.22
CA LYS A 377 -21.68 2.18 4.55
C LYS A 377 -20.36 1.90 5.28
N TYR A 378 -20.32 2.08 6.61
CA TYR A 378 -19.13 1.75 7.40
C TYR A 378 -18.74 0.28 7.30
N ARG A 379 -19.72 -0.62 7.19
CA ARG A 379 -19.48 -2.05 6.96
C ARG A 379 -18.75 -2.30 5.64
N SER A 380 -19.17 -1.64 4.56
CA SER A 380 -18.53 -1.77 3.24
C SER A 380 -17.10 -1.24 3.24
N GLU A 381 -16.85 -0.12 3.92
CA GLU A 381 -15.51 0.44 4.08
C GLU A 381 -14.61 -0.48 4.93
N ASN A 382 -15.11 -0.97 6.06
CA ASN A 382 -14.41 -1.93 6.92
C ASN A 382 -14.09 -3.23 6.17
N PHE A 383 -15.00 -3.75 5.34
CA PHE A 383 -14.76 -4.93 4.51
C PHE A 383 -13.58 -4.72 3.56
N SER A 384 -13.56 -3.59 2.84
CA SER A 384 -12.45 -3.22 1.95
C SER A 384 -11.12 -3.14 2.70
N ASN A 385 -11.12 -2.57 3.91
CA ASN A 385 -9.93 -2.47 4.75
C ASN A 385 -9.43 -3.83 5.26
N ILE A 386 -10.36 -4.75 5.61
CA ILE A 386 -10.03 -6.12 5.99
C ILE A 386 -9.35 -6.85 4.82
N GLU A 387 -9.93 -6.75 3.62
CA GLU A 387 -9.39 -7.42 2.42
C GLU A 387 -8.01 -6.88 2.05
N ALA A 388 -7.84 -5.56 2.02
CA ALA A 388 -6.54 -4.93 1.78
C ALA A 388 -5.49 -5.36 2.82
N THR A 389 -5.87 -5.44 4.10
CA THR A 389 -4.96 -5.87 5.17
C THR A 389 -4.56 -7.34 5.03
N LYS A 390 -5.49 -8.22 4.63
CA LYS A 390 -5.19 -9.64 4.34
C LYS A 390 -4.21 -9.79 3.18
N ASN A 391 -4.47 -9.11 2.07
CA ASN A 391 -3.58 -9.14 0.90
C ASN A 391 -2.16 -8.69 1.27
N PHE A 392 -2.03 -7.64 2.09
CA PHE A 392 -0.73 -7.18 2.57
C PHE A 392 -0.02 -8.21 3.47
N ILE A 393 -0.75 -8.93 4.32
CA ILE A 393 -0.19 -10.03 5.12
C ILE A 393 0.32 -11.14 4.19
N ASP A 394 -0.45 -11.52 3.16
CA ASP A 394 -0.06 -12.55 2.20
C ASP A 394 1.20 -12.17 1.40
N GLU A 395 1.32 -10.90 1.00
CA GLU A 395 2.52 -10.35 0.38
C GLU A 395 3.75 -10.44 1.31
N ILE A 396 3.58 -10.07 2.59
CA ILE A 396 4.64 -10.22 3.59
C ILE A 396 5.02 -11.69 3.76
N ASP A 397 4.05 -12.60 3.80
CA ASP A 397 4.30 -14.04 3.96
C ASP A 397 5.07 -14.63 2.77
N SER A 398 4.72 -14.23 1.55
CA SER A 398 5.45 -14.60 0.34
C SER A 398 6.89 -14.09 0.36
N ALA A 399 7.07 -12.79 0.66
CA ALA A 399 8.39 -12.17 0.73
C ALA A 399 9.26 -12.79 1.85
N SER A 400 8.66 -13.04 3.01
CA SER A 400 9.33 -13.65 4.16
C SER A 400 9.76 -15.09 3.86
N LYS A 401 8.95 -15.86 3.12
CA LYS A 401 9.31 -17.21 2.68
C LYS A 401 10.50 -17.22 1.72
N MET A 402 10.55 -16.29 0.76
CA MET A 402 11.69 -16.14 -0.14
C MET A 402 12.95 -15.74 0.62
N LEU A 403 12.84 -14.77 1.53
CA LEU A 403 13.97 -14.29 2.32
C LEU A 403 14.49 -15.36 3.28
N LYS A 404 13.60 -16.13 3.92
CA LYS A 404 13.98 -17.27 4.75
C LYS A 404 14.81 -18.28 3.95
N LYS A 405 14.37 -18.64 2.74
CA LYS A 405 15.12 -19.55 1.88
C LYS A 405 16.51 -18.99 1.53
N LYS A 406 16.59 -17.69 1.19
CA LYS A 406 17.86 -17.02 0.91
C LYS A 406 18.81 -17.07 2.11
N ILE A 407 18.29 -16.89 3.32
CA ILE A 407 19.08 -16.98 4.56
C ILE A 407 19.55 -18.42 4.78
N ASP A 408 18.66 -19.41 4.69
CA ASP A 408 19.02 -20.83 4.85
C ASP A 408 20.14 -21.24 3.86
N ASP A 409 20.00 -20.85 2.58
CA ASP A 409 21.00 -21.11 1.53
C ASP A 409 22.34 -20.42 1.83
N SER A 410 22.31 -19.17 2.29
CA SER A 410 23.51 -18.40 2.63
C SER A 410 24.23 -18.99 3.84
N VAL A 411 23.47 -19.40 4.87
CA VAL A 411 24.02 -20.01 6.08
C VAL A 411 24.65 -21.36 5.77
N LEU A 412 24.00 -22.18 4.92
CA LEU A 412 24.59 -23.44 4.45
C LEU A 412 25.90 -23.17 3.72
N GLU A 413 25.95 -22.15 2.87
CA GLU A 413 27.17 -21.79 2.15
C GLU A 413 28.31 -21.37 3.10
N ILE A 414 27.99 -20.55 4.11
CA ILE A 414 28.93 -19.96 5.06
C ILE A 414 29.43 -21.00 6.07
N THR A 415 28.51 -21.74 6.71
CA THR A 415 28.81 -22.62 7.86
C THR A 415 28.98 -24.09 7.48
N LYS A 416 28.66 -24.47 6.23
CA LYS A 416 28.56 -25.86 5.76
C LYS A 416 27.59 -26.73 6.55
N THR A 417 26.71 -26.11 7.32
CA THR A 417 25.72 -26.77 8.16
C THR A 417 24.33 -26.28 7.78
N ASN A 418 23.38 -27.21 7.68
CA ASN A 418 22.01 -26.90 7.29
C ASN A 418 21.22 -26.42 8.52
N TYR A 419 21.19 -25.11 8.73
CA TYR A 419 20.37 -24.47 9.76
C TYR A 419 19.02 -24.03 9.19
N SER A 420 17.99 -24.04 10.04
CA SER A 420 16.68 -23.48 9.72
C SER A 420 16.17 -22.64 10.87
N ILE A 421 15.71 -21.43 10.55
CA ILE A 421 15.11 -20.54 11.54
C ILE A 421 13.77 -21.11 12.01
N LEU A 422 13.62 -21.23 13.33
CA LEU A 422 12.34 -21.44 14.00
C LEU A 422 11.53 -20.15 13.91
N LEU A 423 10.35 -20.23 13.29
CA LEU A 423 9.37 -19.15 13.32
C LEU A 423 8.73 -19.16 14.72
N SER A 424 9.20 -18.29 15.61
CA SER A 424 8.61 -18.04 16.92
C SER A 424 7.54 -16.96 16.86
#